data_AF-A0A2N2PQG3-F1
#
_entry.id   AF-A0A2N2PQG3-F1
#
_cell.length_a   1.000
_cell.length_b   1.000
_cell.length_c   1.000
_cell.angle_alpha   90.00
_cell.angle_beta   90.00
_cell.angle_gamma   90.00
#
_symmetry.space_group_name_H-M   'P 1'
#
loop_
_entity.id
_entity.type
_entity.pdbx_description
1 polymer ?
#
loop_
_entity_poly.entity_id
_entity_poly.type
_entity_poly.pdbx_seq_one_letter_code
_entity_poly.pdbx_strand_id
1 'polypeptide(L)'
;YDSWSNRPPNAFVYGLLNIQVPHCAPAGGCTLGCGSPSANASTGILNSGAGPTVAHEIGHNLGRKHAPCSVPDPDPNWPSTTNPGAIIGEVGVNVVAGITYAPTTTFDTMSYCDAWSSPYTYNGMMNRLPGSAPPEMQVVPAQGATAPHLMASGRARDGQIELPRPFWIDKRPEGSHNQPGEGPYSLELQNASGTALFVRRFDSQGPNQGPDHVQDRFREVVPFPSGTVRIVFRYQGKIVRVVPISPHAPTVTVLSPNGGETWDTSGPYTITWQAADADGDPLVARVLYSADGGKTWEPLAVNLQSDHLQVNASDLPGSNNALVQVRVSDGVNTTADVSDAPFRVARKAALVFLLAPAERTHLLPGQSVFLQGLATDPEDGPLSGEALAWSSDVDGPLGEGTDVAVESLTPGPHRITLRATDGDGMVGSASVNIFVGYRVYLPLVLRNYP
;
A
#
# COMPACT_ATOMS: atom_id res chain seq x y z
N TYR A 1 -3.67 -15.54 24.46
CA TYR A 1 -4.06 -16.85 23.92
C TYR A 1 -5.05 -16.60 22.80
N ASP A 2 -4.64 -16.88 21.57
CA ASP A 2 -5.46 -16.76 20.36
C ASP A 2 -6.61 -17.78 20.43
N SER A 3 -7.86 -17.33 20.55
CA SER A 3 -9.05 -18.20 20.61
C SER A 3 -9.62 -18.51 19.22
N TRP A 4 -8.87 -18.21 18.16
CA TRP A 4 -9.29 -18.41 16.79
C TRP A 4 -9.24 -19.88 16.37
N SER A 5 -10.32 -20.60 16.62
CA SER A 5 -10.45 -22.05 16.39
C SER A 5 -10.44 -22.49 14.92
N ASN A 6 -10.62 -21.57 13.96
CA ASN A 6 -10.68 -21.83 12.52
C ASN A 6 -9.72 -20.96 11.70
N ARG A 7 -8.55 -20.68 12.28
CA ARG A 7 -7.52 -19.88 11.64
C ARG A 7 -7.01 -20.53 10.34
N PRO A 8 -7.07 -19.84 9.18
CA PRO A 8 -6.42 -20.33 7.96
C PRO A 8 -4.92 -20.55 8.20
N PRO A 9 -4.31 -21.63 7.67
CA PRO A 9 -2.91 -21.98 7.94
C PRO A 9 -1.88 -20.87 7.64
N ASN A 10 -2.23 -19.93 6.76
CA ASN A 10 -1.38 -18.83 6.31
C ASN A 10 -1.88 -17.44 6.75
N ALA A 11 -2.84 -17.37 7.68
CA ALA A 11 -3.31 -16.08 8.18
C ALA A 11 -2.28 -15.47 9.14
N PHE A 12 -2.12 -14.15 9.09
CA PHE A 12 -1.35 -13.33 10.03
C PHE A 12 -2.29 -12.37 10.76
N VAL A 13 -2.15 -12.25 12.09
CA VAL A 13 -3.00 -11.41 12.94
C VAL A 13 -2.13 -10.35 13.58
N TYR A 14 -2.52 -9.09 13.47
CA TYR A 14 -1.88 -8.00 14.20
C TYR A 14 -2.97 -7.08 14.76
N GLY A 15 -2.70 -6.46 15.91
CA GLY A 15 -3.71 -5.64 16.57
C GLY A 15 -3.17 -4.74 17.67
N LEU A 16 -4.03 -3.87 18.19
CA LEU A 16 -3.71 -2.93 19.25
C LEU A 16 -4.49 -3.27 20.52
N LEU A 17 -3.81 -3.43 21.66
CA LEU A 17 -4.40 -3.68 22.97
C LEU A 17 -4.71 -2.36 23.68
N ASN A 18 -5.89 -2.24 24.28
CA ASN A 18 -6.24 -1.08 25.11
C ASN A 18 -5.30 -0.98 26.33
N ILE A 19 -4.81 0.22 26.65
CA ILE A 19 -3.93 0.49 27.80
C ILE A 19 -4.53 0.08 29.16
N GLN A 20 -5.85 -0.07 29.24
CA GLN A 20 -6.57 -0.54 30.42
C GLN A 20 -6.48 -2.05 30.65
N VAL A 21 -5.97 -2.81 29.67
CA VAL A 21 -5.70 -4.25 29.83
C VAL A 21 -4.48 -4.41 30.74
N PRO A 22 -4.55 -5.23 31.82
CA PRO A 22 -3.40 -5.51 32.65
C PRO A 22 -2.26 -6.14 31.84
N HIS A 23 -1.19 -5.39 31.64
CA HIS A 23 -0.02 -5.76 30.83
C HIS A 23 1.28 -5.70 31.63
N CYS A 24 1.16 -5.47 32.94
CA CYS A 24 2.27 -5.43 33.87
C CYS A 24 2.18 -6.63 34.82
N ALA A 25 3.29 -7.36 34.98
CA ALA A 25 3.36 -8.45 35.94
C ALA A 25 3.47 -7.89 37.38
N PRO A 26 2.88 -8.55 38.40
CA PRO A 26 2.96 -8.11 39.80
C PRO A 26 4.39 -8.01 40.37
N ALA A 27 5.37 -8.67 39.73
CA ALA A 27 6.77 -8.72 40.14
C ALA A 27 7.74 -7.95 39.21
N GLY A 28 7.22 -7.06 38.36
CA GLY A 28 8.03 -6.08 37.63
C GLY A 28 8.11 -6.32 36.12
N GLY A 29 7.73 -5.29 35.37
CA GLY A 29 7.79 -5.22 33.90
C GLY A 29 6.39 -5.09 33.28
N CYS A 30 6.21 -4.05 32.46
CA CYS A 30 5.04 -3.84 31.61
C CYS A 30 5.42 -4.21 30.17
N THR A 31 4.70 -5.13 29.54
CA THR A 31 4.93 -5.54 28.16
C THR A 31 4.20 -4.58 27.21
N LEU A 32 4.95 -3.83 26.39
CA LEU A 32 4.39 -2.83 25.46
C LEU A 32 3.84 -3.46 24.17
N GLY A 33 4.27 -4.67 23.84
CA GLY A 33 3.85 -5.44 22.68
C GLY A 33 4.31 -6.89 22.77
N CYS A 34 3.73 -7.76 21.95
CA CYS A 34 4.12 -9.15 21.82
C CYS A 34 3.77 -9.69 20.44
N GLY A 35 4.73 -10.32 19.78
CA GLY A 35 4.58 -11.00 18.50
C GLY A 35 5.13 -12.41 18.54
N SER A 36 4.46 -13.32 17.84
CA SER A 36 4.81 -14.73 17.78
C SER A 36 4.68 -15.26 16.36
N PRO A 37 5.77 -15.74 15.75
CA PRO A 37 5.75 -16.31 14.41
C PRO A 37 5.13 -17.70 14.36
N SER A 38 5.17 -18.47 15.45
CA SER A 38 4.49 -19.78 15.53
C SER A 38 2.98 -19.62 15.66
N ALA A 39 2.55 -18.52 16.28
CA ALA A 39 1.16 -18.15 16.33
C ALA A 39 0.75 -17.24 15.16
N ASN A 40 1.66 -16.83 14.26
CA ASN A 40 1.41 -15.79 13.26
C ASN A 40 0.60 -14.59 13.85
N ALA A 41 0.85 -14.21 15.09
CA ALA A 41 0.05 -13.20 15.79
C ALA A 41 0.94 -12.15 16.43
N SER A 42 0.50 -10.89 16.44
CA SER A 42 1.19 -9.79 17.10
C SER A 42 0.24 -8.77 17.68
N THR A 43 0.72 -8.04 18.68
CA THR A 43 -0.02 -6.92 19.21
C THR A 43 0.86 -5.90 19.91
N GLY A 44 0.48 -4.62 19.90
CA GLY A 44 1.09 -3.56 20.71
C GLY A 44 0.04 -2.78 21.50
N ILE A 45 0.44 -2.05 22.53
CA ILE A 45 -0.48 -1.23 23.33
C ILE A 45 -0.88 0.05 22.59
N LEU A 46 -2.17 0.36 22.59
CA LEU A 46 -2.75 1.59 22.06
C LEU A 46 -2.42 2.79 22.95
N ASN A 47 -1.35 3.50 22.60
CA ASN A 47 -0.92 4.77 23.19
C ASN A 47 -0.28 5.69 22.13
N SER A 48 0.19 6.89 22.51
CA SER A 48 0.80 7.86 21.58
C SER A 48 2.13 7.41 20.96
N GLY A 49 2.73 6.32 21.42
CA GLY A 49 3.94 5.69 20.89
C GLY A 49 3.70 4.31 20.26
N ALA A 50 2.44 3.93 20.00
CA ALA A 50 2.09 2.58 19.58
C ALA A 50 2.62 2.18 18.20
N GLY A 51 2.88 3.15 17.32
CA GLY A 51 3.28 2.89 15.93
C GLY A 51 4.56 2.04 15.81
N PRO A 52 5.71 2.52 16.34
CA PRO A 52 6.96 1.77 16.33
C PRO A 52 6.84 0.39 17.00
N THR A 53 6.19 0.31 18.17
CA THR A 53 6.01 -0.96 18.88
C THR A 53 5.16 -1.93 18.06
N VAL A 54 4.03 -1.52 17.49
CA VAL A 54 3.23 -2.43 16.64
C VAL A 54 3.99 -2.87 15.40
N ALA A 55 4.78 -1.99 14.78
CA ALA A 55 5.61 -2.35 13.64
C ALA A 55 6.66 -3.42 14.01
N HIS A 56 7.29 -3.29 15.19
CA HIS A 56 8.20 -4.27 15.77
C HIS A 56 7.52 -5.63 15.95
N GLU A 57 6.34 -5.64 16.57
CA GLU A 57 5.64 -6.90 16.83
C GLU A 57 5.10 -7.55 15.55
N ILE A 58 4.72 -6.76 14.53
CA ILE A 58 4.39 -7.27 13.19
C ILE A 58 5.60 -7.98 12.58
N GLY A 59 6.82 -7.51 12.79
CA GLY A 59 8.00 -8.23 12.33
C GLY A 59 8.14 -9.58 13.03
N HIS A 60 7.92 -9.69 14.34
CA HIS A 60 7.89 -10.98 15.03
C HIS A 60 6.82 -11.93 14.49
N ASN A 61 5.62 -11.40 14.21
CA ASN A 61 4.55 -12.14 13.57
C ASN A 61 4.96 -12.70 12.20
N LEU A 62 5.67 -11.89 11.42
CA LEU A 62 6.19 -12.24 10.10
C LEU A 62 7.56 -12.94 10.16
N GLY A 63 7.87 -13.62 11.26
CA GLY A 63 9.03 -14.53 11.32
C GLY A 63 10.35 -13.86 11.65
N ARG A 64 10.37 -12.58 12.03
CA ARG A 64 11.60 -11.87 12.37
C ARG A 64 11.94 -12.08 13.85
N LYS A 65 13.23 -12.21 14.16
CA LYS A 65 13.74 -12.18 15.54
C LYS A 65 14.39 -10.82 15.80
N HIS A 66 14.69 -10.56 17.07
CA HIS A 66 15.22 -9.27 17.48
C HIS A 66 16.57 -8.97 16.82
N ALA A 67 16.72 -7.78 16.27
CA ALA A 67 18.01 -7.29 15.81
C ALA A 67 18.91 -6.94 17.04
N PRO A 68 20.24 -7.11 16.97
CA PRO A 68 21.16 -7.06 18.11
C PRO A 68 21.46 -5.64 18.62
N CYS A 69 20.46 -4.90 19.09
CA CYS A 69 20.62 -3.66 19.85
C CYS A 69 19.77 -3.70 21.12
N SER A 70 20.46 -3.75 22.27
CA SER A 70 19.86 -3.77 23.61
C SER A 70 18.87 -4.93 23.87
N VAL A 71 19.01 -6.04 23.15
CA VAL A 71 18.15 -7.22 23.25
C VAL A 71 18.88 -8.40 23.91
N PRO A 72 18.20 -9.21 24.74
CA PRO A 72 18.84 -10.33 25.44
C PRO A 72 19.11 -11.55 24.54
N ASP A 73 18.24 -11.80 23.54
CA ASP A 73 18.34 -12.92 22.60
C ASP A 73 18.21 -12.43 21.16
N PRO A 74 19.30 -11.96 20.54
CA PRO A 74 19.29 -11.47 19.17
C PRO A 74 19.10 -12.60 18.13
N ASP A 75 18.61 -12.25 16.95
CA ASP A 75 18.49 -13.14 15.80
C ASP A 75 19.87 -13.72 15.45
N PRO A 76 20.08 -15.05 15.58
CA PRO A 76 21.36 -15.67 15.26
C PRO A 76 21.70 -15.57 13.77
N ASN A 77 20.70 -15.33 12.92
CA ASN A 77 20.87 -15.12 11.48
C ASN A 77 20.98 -13.64 11.11
N TRP A 78 20.99 -12.72 12.10
CA TRP A 78 21.17 -11.31 11.85
C TRP A 78 22.48 -11.10 11.06
N PRO A 79 22.45 -10.34 9.96
CA PRO A 79 23.62 -10.15 9.13
C PRO A 79 24.56 -9.14 9.79
N SER A 80 25.18 -9.55 10.90
CA SER A 80 26.03 -8.70 11.75
C SER A 80 27.22 -8.09 11.02
N THR A 81 27.61 -8.67 9.88
CA THR A 81 28.64 -8.15 8.98
C THR A 81 28.19 -6.90 8.23
N THR A 82 26.95 -6.86 7.73
CA THR A 82 26.39 -5.73 6.95
C THR A 82 25.58 -4.77 7.84
N ASN A 83 25.08 -5.27 8.97
CA ASN A 83 24.19 -4.56 9.88
C ASN A 83 24.67 -4.60 11.34
N PRO A 84 25.93 -4.26 11.66
CA PRO A 84 26.45 -4.34 13.02
C PRO A 84 25.60 -3.57 14.04
N GLY A 85 25.30 -4.18 15.19
CA GLY A 85 24.55 -3.51 16.26
C GLY A 85 23.12 -3.12 15.89
N ALA A 86 22.46 -3.91 15.02
CA ALA A 86 21.09 -3.71 14.56
C ALA A 86 20.82 -2.50 13.64
N ILE A 87 21.83 -1.89 13.05
CA ILE A 87 21.60 -0.81 12.09
C ILE A 87 20.88 -1.33 10.84
N ILE A 88 20.18 -0.46 10.11
CA ILE A 88 19.37 -0.88 8.96
C ILE A 88 20.19 -1.31 7.73
N GLY A 89 21.48 -0.95 7.63
CA GLY A 89 22.40 -1.45 6.59
C GLY A 89 22.18 -0.89 5.19
N GLU A 90 20.98 -0.39 4.89
CA GLU A 90 20.62 0.38 3.68
C GLU A 90 19.71 1.54 4.08
N VAL A 91 19.60 2.59 3.26
CA VAL A 91 18.82 3.78 3.65
C VAL A 91 17.32 3.51 3.51
N GLY A 92 16.59 3.93 4.55
CA GLY A 92 15.13 3.96 4.53
C GLY A 92 14.60 5.21 3.85
N VAL A 93 13.55 5.09 3.04
CA VAL A 93 12.88 6.23 2.40
C VAL A 93 11.40 6.23 2.77
N ASN A 94 10.94 7.30 3.42
CA ASN A 94 9.52 7.58 3.60
C ASN A 94 9.05 8.53 2.49
N VAL A 95 8.45 7.96 1.44
CA VAL A 95 7.98 8.70 0.26
C VAL A 95 6.82 9.65 0.54
N VAL A 96 6.02 9.37 1.58
CA VAL A 96 4.89 10.24 1.98
C VAL A 96 5.39 11.47 2.73
N ALA A 97 6.42 11.30 3.56
CA ALA A 97 6.98 12.39 4.37
C ALA A 97 8.18 13.09 3.71
N GLY A 98 8.75 12.52 2.65
CA GLY A 98 9.97 13.02 2.02
C GLY A 98 11.21 12.93 2.93
N ILE A 99 11.25 11.96 3.85
CA ILE A 99 12.33 11.80 4.84
C ILE A 99 13.15 10.53 4.53
N THR A 100 14.47 10.61 4.70
CA THR A 100 15.40 9.47 4.60
C THR A 100 15.97 9.08 5.96
N TYR A 101 16.33 7.80 6.12
CA TYR A 101 16.87 7.21 7.35
C TYR A 101 18.27 6.66 7.10
N ALA A 102 19.26 7.16 7.84
CA ALA A 102 20.67 6.82 7.60
C ALA A 102 20.98 5.34 7.90
N PRO A 103 21.78 4.65 7.05
CA PRO A 103 21.90 3.20 7.07
C PRO A 103 22.73 2.68 8.26
N THR A 104 23.60 3.54 8.79
CA THR A 104 24.61 3.23 9.82
C THR A 104 24.28 3.78 11.20
N THR A 105 23.22 4.57 11.32
CA THR A 105 22.82 5.21 12.59
C THR A 105 21.33 5.03 12.88
N THR A 106 20.54 4.61 11.90
CA THR A 106 19.16 4.19 12.12
C THR A 106 19.15 2.72 12.48
N PHE A 107 18.46 2.38 13.56
CA PHE A 107 18.31 1.01 14.00
C PHE A 107 17.08 0.36 13.38
N ASP A 108 17.18 -0.95 13.21
CA ASP A 108 16.12 -1.79 12.70
C ASP A 108 14.89 -1.78 13.61
N THR A 109 13.71 -1.80 13.00
CA THR A 109 12.40 -1.95 13.66
C THR A 109 12.28 -3.24 14.48
N MET A 110 13.20 -4.20 14.38
CA MET A 110 13.25 -5.38 15.26
C MET A 110 14.24 -5.23 16.41
N SER A 111 14.78 -4.04 16.65
CA SER A 111 15.73 -3.77 17.73
C SER A 111 15.07 -2.97 18.85
N TYR A 112 15.57 -2.96 20.09
CA TYR A 112 15.00 -2.04 21.09
C TYR A 112 15.46 -0.58 20.94
N CYS A 113 16.15 -0.30 19.83
CA CYS A 113 16.62 1.00 19.42
C CYS A 113 15.76 1.58 18.27
N ASP A 114 14.71 0.81 17.87
CA ASP A 114 13.61 1.03 16.90
C ASP A 114 13.56 2.35 16.15
N ALA A 115 13.72 2.30 14.82
CA ALA A 115 13.52 3.48 13.98
C ALA A 115 13.00 3.19 12.56
N TRP A 116 13.50 2.16 11.87
CA TRP A 116 13.09 1.85 10.48
C TRP A 116 13.31 0.38 10.12
N SER A 117 12.55 -0.17 9.16
CA SER A 117 12.72 -1.57 8.74
C SER A 117 13.93 -1.71 7.81
N SER A 118 14.96 -2.46 8.24
CA SER A 118 16.06 -2.86 7.37
C SER A 118 15.57 -3.72 6.21
N PRO A 119 16.34 -3.81 5.10
CA PRO A 119 16.08 -4.77 4.03
C PRO A 119 16.06 -6.22 4.51
N TYR A 120 16.93 -6.58 5.45
CA TYR A 120 16.95 -7.92 6.05
C TYR A 120 15.62 -8.22 6.76
N THR A 121 15.11 -7.25 7.52
CA THR A 121 13.81 -7.33 8.18
C THR A 121 12.67 -7.32 7.16
N TYR A 122 12.65 -6.38 6.22
CA TYR A 122 11.64 -6.25 5.16
C TYR A 122 11.54 -7.51 4.29
N ASN A 123 12.65 -7.98 3.73
CA ASN A 123 12.68 -9.17 2.89
C ASN A 123 12.31 -10.42 3.69
N GLY A 124 12.78 -10.53 4.94
CA GLY A 124 12.36 -11.61 5.83
C GLY A 124 10.84 -11.62 6.06
N MET A 125 10.23 -10.44 6.22
CA MET A 125 8.79 -10.29 6.37
C MET A 125 8.04 -10.63 5.07
N MET A 126 8.50 -10.11 3.93
CA MET A 126 7.87 -10.33 2.63
C MET A 126 7.99 -11.79 2.16
N ASN A 127 9.10 -12.45 2.43
CA ASN A 127 9.29 -13.87 2.14
C ASN A 127 8.41 -14.78 3.02
N ARG A 128 7.99 -14.29 4.19
CA ARG A 128 7.09 -15.02 5.09
C ARG A 128 5.63 -14.91 4.68
N LEU A 129 5.25 -13.82 4.02
CA LEU A 129 3.95 -13.65 3.41
C LEU A 129 3.81 -14.64 2.23
N PRO A 130 2.65 -15.29 2.04
CA PRO A 130 2.42 -16.14 0.87
C PRO A 130 2.67 -15.30 -0.38
N GLY A 131 3.65 -15.73 -1.19
CA GLY A 131 4.30 -14.91 -2.20
C GLY A 131 3.32 -14.04 -2.99
N SER A 132 3.53 -12.73 -2.91
CA SER A 132 3.22 -11.84 -4.00
C SER A 132 4.21 -12.14 -5.14
N ALA A 133 4.04 -13.29 -5.80
CA ALA A 133 4.04 -13.17 -7.24
C ALA A 133 3.03 -12.02 -7.50
N PRO A 134 3.33 -11.02 -8.38
CA PRO A 134 2.21 -10.30 -8.99
C PRO A 134 1.24 -11.41 -9.38
N PRO A 135 -0.07 -11.31 -9.07
CA PRO A 135 -0.94 -12.38 -9.48
C PRO A 135 -0.54 -12.64 -10.92
N GLU A 136 -0.01 -13.84 -11.20
CA GLU A 136 -0.39 -14.48 -12.41
C GLU A 136 -1.90 -14.37 -12.24
N MET A 137 -2.49 -13.36 -12.88
CA MET A 137 -3.84 -13.47 -13.30
C MET A 137 -3.78 -14.87 -13.88
N GLN A 138 -4.36 -15.82 -13.14
CA GLN A 138 -5.09 -16.84 -13.84
C GLN A 138 -5.93 -15.98 -14.76
N VAL A 139 -5.44 -15.84 -15.99
CA VAL A 139 -6.27 -15.63 -17.14
C VAL A 139 -7.10 -16.90 -17.10
N VAL A 140 -8.09 -16.90 -16.20
CA VAL A 140 -9.31 -17.64 -16.40
C VAL A 140 -9.70 -17.12 -17.75
N PRO A 141 -9.59 -17.94 -18.80
CA PRO A 141 -9.91 -17.48 -20.13
C PRO A 141 -11.26 -16.78 -20.04
N ALA A 142 -11.35 -15.55 -20.52
CA ALA A 142 -12.61 -14.84 -20.64
C ALA A 142 -13.47 -15.59 -21.67
N GLN A 143 -14.07 -16.69 -21.24
CA GLN A 143 -14.89 -17.58 -22.06
C GLN A 143 -16.13 -18.08 -21.30
N GLY A 144 -16.36 -17.60 -20.08
CA GLY A 144 -17.61 -17.83 -19.34
C GLY A 144 -18.56 -16.65 -19.45
N ALA A 145 -19.87 -16.93 -19.45
CA ALA A 145 -20.88 -15.89 -19.24
C ALA A 145 -20.64 -15.17 -17.90
N THR A 146 -20.94 -13.87 -17.85
CA THR A 146 -20.86 -13.08 -16.61
C THR A 146 -22.25 -12.65 -16.17
N ALA A 147 -22.43 -12.55 -14.85
CA ALA A 147 -23.68 -12.17 -14.23
C ALA A 147 -23.45 -11.05 -13.19
N PRO A 148 -24.45 -10.19 -12.93
CA PRO A 148 -24.35 -9.15 -11.92
C PRO A 148 -24.22 -9.75 -10.51
N HIS A 149 -23.32 -9.18 -9.72
CA HIS A 149 -23.08 -9.54 -8.33
C HIS A 149 -23.09 -8.29 -7.47
N LEU A 150 -23.85 -8.34 -6.38
CA LEU A 150 -23.90 -7.31 -5.36
C LEU A 150 -22.70 -7.46 -4.41
N MET A 151 -21.95 -6.39 -4.25
CA MET A 151 -20.96 -6.23 -3.19
C MET A 151 -21.58 -5.47 -2.02
N ALA A 152 -21.76 -6.17 -0.92
CA ALA A 152 -22.27 -5.64 0.32
C ALA A 152 -21.13 -5.55 1.33
N SER A 153 -20.99 -4.41 1.99
CA SER A 153 -20.09 -4.29 3.13
C SER A 153 -20.67 -3.34 4.16
N GLY A 154 -20.43 -3.63 5.42
CA GLY A 154 -20.96 -2.83 6.50
C GLY A 154 -20.50 -3.34 7.85
N ARG A 155 -21.23 -2.94 8.88
CA ARG A 155 -21.08 -3.42 10.24
C ARG A 155 -22.35 -4.18 10.66
N ALA A 156 -22.21 -5.23 11.43
CA ALA A 156 -23.19 -6.21 11.84
C ALA A 156 -22.91 -6.55 13.30
N ARG A 157 -23.57 -5.87 14.24
CA ARG A 157 -23.27 -6.02 15.67
C ARG A 157 -24.56 -6.07 16.47
N ASP A 158 -24.62 -6.95 17.46
CA ASP A 158 -25.70 -6.99 18.45
C ASP A 158 -27.11 -7.02 17.80
N GLY A 159 -27.24 -7.72 16.66
CA GLY A 159 -28.49 -7.82 15.91
C GLY A 159 -28.87 -6.55 15.13
N GLN A 160 -27.91 -5.69 14.82
CA GLN A 160 -28.08 -4.50 13.99
C GLN A 160 -27.14 -4.54 12.77
N ILE A 161 -27.53 -3.83 11.72
CA ILE A 161 -26.73 -3.66 10.50
C ILE A 161 -26.55 -2.17 10.22
N GLU A 162 -25.30 -1.72 10.15
CA GLU A 162 -24.89 -0.38 9.72
C GLU A 162 -24.24 -0.46 8.34
N LEU A 163 -24.63 0.44 7.44
CA LEU A 163 -24.17 0.46 6.06
C LEU A 163 -23.57 1.84 5.76
N PRO A 164 -22.32 2.11 6.19
CA PRO A 164 -21.69 3.42 6.03
C PRO A 164 -21.25 3.70 4.59
N ARG A 165 -21.44 2.75 3.66
CA ARG A 165 -21.04 2.84 2.26
C ARG A 165 -22.15 2.27 1.37
N PRO A 166 -22.27 2.76 0.13
CA PRO A 166 -23.20 2.19 -0.83
C PRO A 166 -22.77 0.76 -1.21
N PHE A 167 -23.72 0.01 -1.74
CA PHE A 167 -23.43 -1.26 -2.40
C PHE A 167 -22.93 -0.99 -3.82
N TRP A 168 -22.24 -1.98 -4.39
CA TRP A 168 -21.74 -1.92 -5.76
C TRP A 168 -22.14 -3.18 -6.51
N ILE A 169 -22.63 -3.02 -7.73
CA ILE A 169 -22.90 -4.15 -8.63
C ILE A 169 -21.74 -4.28 -9.62
N ASP A 170 -21.15 -5.47 -9.67
CA ASP A 170 -20.07 -5.84 -10.61
C ASP A 170 -20.46 -7.08 -11.41
N LYS A 171 -19.95 -7.18 -12.64
CA LYS A 171 -20.02 -8.42 -13.41
C LYS A 171 -18.95 -9.39 -12.93
N ARG A 172 -19.34 -10.63 -12.64
CA ARG A 172 -18.43 -11.73 -12.27
C ARG A 172 -18.82 -13.01 -13.01
N PRO A 173 -17.96 -14.03 -13.09
CA PRO A 173 -18.30 -15.31 -13.72
C PRO A 173 -19.63 -15.85 -13.18
N GLU A 174 -20.52 -16.25 -14.08
CA GLU A 174 -21.80 -16.82 -13.72
C GLU A 174 -21.62 -18.08 -12.85
N GLY A 175 -22.47 -18.24 -11.84
CA GLY A 175 -22.35 -19.33 -10.87
C GLY A 175 -21.27 -19.14 -9.80
N SER A 176 -20.45 -18.08 -9.86
CA SER A 176 -19.54 -17.74 -8.75
C SER A 176 -20.30 -17.19 -7.54
N HIS A 177 -19.68 -17.25 -6.35
CA HIS A 177 -20.22 -16.67 -5.12
C HIS A 177 -21.64 -17.10 -4.73
N ASN A 178 -22.09 -18.28 -5.16
CA ASN A 178 -23.46 -18.78 -4.98
C ASN A 178 -23.65 -19.66 -3.73
N GLN A 179 -22.61 -19.84 -2.92
CA GLN A 179 -22.68 -20.68 -1.73
C GLN A 179 -23.75 -20.12 -0.77
N PRO A 180 -24.38 -20.94 0.09
CA PRO A 180 -25.37 -20.44 1.04
C PRO A 180 -24.74 -19.63 2.17
N GLY A 181 -23.46 -19.87 2.48
CA GLY A 181 -22.78 -19.32 3.65
C GLY A 181 -23.35 -19.84 4.98
N GLU A 182 -22.77 -19.37 6.08
CA GLU A 182 -23.13 -19.73 7.45
C GLU A 182 -23.06 -18.50 8.36
N GLY A 183 -23.75 -18.55 9.50
CA GLY A 183 -23.76 -17.49 10.50
C GLY A 183 -25.16 -17.00 10.88
N PRO A 184 -25.24 -16.18 11.95
CA PRO A 184 -26.51 -15.73 12.50
C PRO A 184 -27.18 -14.63 11.68
N TYR A 185 -26.44 -13.94 10.81
CA TYR A 185 -26.98 -12.95 9.90
C TYR A 185 -27.34 -13.57 8.55
N SER A 186 -28.34 -13.01 7.87
CA SER A 186 -28.59 -13.30 6.46
C SER A 186 -28.82 -12.03 5.66
N LEU A 187 -28.34 -12.03 4.42
CA LEU A 187 -28.66 -11.09 3.37
C LEU A 187 -29.59 -11.82 2.40
N GLU A 188 -30.82 -11.34 2.27
CA GLU A 188 -31.83 -11.87 1.36
C GLU A 188 -32.09 -10.86 0.25
N LEU A 189 -31.97 -11.30 -1.00
CA LEU A 189 -32.40 -10.55 -2.17
C LEU A 189 -33.84 -10.96 -2.48
N GLN A 190 -34.79 -10.04 -2.29
CA GLN A 190 -36.21 -10.34 -2.44
C GLN A 190 -36.84 -9.62 -3.62
N ASN A 191 -37.84 -10.26 -4.23
CA ASN A 191 -38.71 -9.66 -5.23
C ASN A 191 -39.87 -8.86 -4.59
N ALA A 192 -40.74 -8.29 -5.43
CA ALA A 192 -41.86 -7.46 -4.98
C ALA A 192 -42.90 -8.20 -4.12
N SER A 193 -43.08 -9.50 -4.31
CA SER A 193 -43.97 -10.32 -3.47
C SER A 193 -43.34 -10.73 -2.14
N GLY A 194 -42.05 -10.42 -1.94
CA GLY A 194 -41.28 -10.78 -0.75
C GLY A 194 -40.70 -12.18 -0.77
N THR A 195 -40.76 -12.88 -1.90
CA THR A 195 -40.05 -14.14 -2.11
C THR A 195 -38.55 -13.86 -2.20
N ALA A 196 -37.75 -14.57 -1.41
CA ALA A 196 -36.29 -14.54 -1.54
C ALA A 196 -35.86 -15.21 -2.85
N LEU A 197 -35.22 -14.45 -3.72
CA LEU A 197 -34.56 -14.91 -4.93
C LEU A 197 -33.16 -15.47 -4.63
N PHE A 198 -32.51 -14.93 -3.60
CA PHE A 198 -31.21 -15.41 -3.12
C PHE A 198 -31.07 -15.16 -1.61
N VAL A 199 -30.36 -16.05 -0.92
CA VAL A 199 -30.07 -15.94 0.51
C VAL A 199 -28.61 -16.29 0.75
N ARG A 200 -27.87 -15.34 1.35
CA ARG A 200 -26.53 -15.54 1.88
C ARG A 200 -26.57 -15.43 3.39
N ARG A 201 -26.20 -16.48 4.11
CA ARG A 201 -25.86 -16.38 5.52
C ARG A 201 -24.41 -15.95 5.67
N PHE A 202 -24.17 -15.12 6.67
CA PHE A 202 -22.85 -14.66 7.01
C PHE A 202 -22.74 -14.45 8.51
N ASP A 203 -21.51 -14.46 8.99
CA ASP A 203 -21.21 -13.97 10.31
C ASP A 203 -20.66 -12.54 10.19
N SER A 204 -20.91 -11.73 11.21
CA SER A 204 -20.21 -10.47 11.47
C SER A 204 -18.69 -10.62 11.56
N GLN A 205 -18.22 -11.86 11.67
CA GLN A 205 -16.84 -12.28 11.64
C GLN A 205 -16.38 -12.32 10.16
N GLY A 206 -15.66 -11.31 9.70
CA GLY A 206 -14.79 -11.47 8.54
C GLY A 206 -13.84 -12.67 8.74
N PRO A 207 -13.10 -13.11 7.69
CA PRO A 207 -12.29 -14.33 7.73
C PRO A 207 -11.13 -14.32 8.73
N ASN A 208 -11.02 -13.34 9.63
CA ASN A 208 -10.00 -13.20 10.66
C ASN A 208 -10.67 -13.11 12.04
N GLN A 209 -10.77 -14.23 12.76
CA GLN A 209 -11.30 -14.19 14.13
C GLN A 209 -10.20 -13.86 15.14
N GLY A 210 -10.53 -12.96 16.04
CA GLY A 210 -9.67 -12.53 17.13
C GLY A 210 -10.52 -11.66 18.06
N PRO A 211 -10.39 -11.79 19.39
CA PRO A 211 -11.33 -11.22 20.35
C PRO A 211 -11.43 -9.69 20.33
N ASP A 212 -10.47 -8.97 19.74
CA ASP A 212 -10.41 -7.50 19.73
C ASP A 212 -10.52 -6.86 18.31
N HIS A 213 -10.90 -7.63 17.27
CA HIS A 213 -11.35 -6.99 16.03
C HIS A 213 -12.66 -6.25 16.30
N VAL A 214 -12.97 -5.18 15.56
CA VAL A 214 -14.35 -4.67 15.55
C VAL A 214 -15.19 -5.80 14.93
N GLN A 215 -15.77 -6.65 15.79
CA GLN A 215 -16.51 -7.88 15.49
C GLN A 215 -17.85 -7.58 14.83
N ASP A 216 -17.86 -6.58 13.97
CA ASP A 216 -19.03 -6.10 13.28
C ASP A 216 -18.84 -6.08 11.77
N ARG A 217 -17.61 -6.06 11.22
CA ARG A 217 -17.48 -5.88 9.77
C ARG A 217 -17.80 -7.13 8.96
N PHE A 218 -18.73 -7.00 8.03
CA PHE A 218 -18.99 -8.00 7.01
C PHE A 218 -18.63 -7.50 5.61
N ARG A 219 -18.26 -8.42 4.72
CA ARG A 219 -18.10 -8.17 3.29
C ARG A 219 -18.61 -9.38 2.53
N GLU A 220 -19.72 -9.21 1.84
CA GLU A 220 -20.34 -10.24 1.02
C GLU A 220 -20.27 -9.85 -0.46
N VAL A 221 -19.99 -10.85 -1.28
CA VAL A 221 -20.20 -10.78 -2.73
C VAL A 221 -21.21 -11.87 -3.05
N VAL A 222 -22.33 -11.49 -3.65
CA VAL A 222 -23.45 -12.41 -3.90
C VAL A 222 -24.01 -12.21 -5.31
N PRO A 223 -24.50 -13.26 -5.98
CA PRO A 223 -25.28 -13.12 -7.21
C PRO A 223 -26.43 -12.13 -7.00
N PHE A 224 -26.74 -11.34 -8.01
CA PHE A 224 -27.81 -10.34 -7.98
C PHE A 224 -28.89 -10.69 -9.02
N PRO A 225 -29.88 -11.54 -8.68
CA PRO A 225 -30.91 -11.99 -9.62
C PRO A 225 -31.78 -10.83 -10.11
N SER A 226 -32.17 -10.88 -11.39
CA SER A 226 -33.16 -9.95 -11.96
C SER A 226 -34.47 -10.01 -11.19
N GLY A 227 -35.10 -8.85 -10.98
CA GLY A 227 -36.36 -8.74 -10.21
C GLY A 227 -36.16 -8.61 -8.70
N THR A 228 -34.93 -8.50 -8.22
CA THR A 228 -34.65 -8.07 -6.84
C THR A 228 -35.06 -6.61 -6.69
N VAL A 229 -35.89 -6.31 -5.69
CA VAL A 229 -36.37 -4.94 -5.39
C VAL A 229 -36.00 -4.47 -3.99
N ARG A 230 -35.47 -5.35 -3.14
CA ARG A 230 -34.97 -5.01 -1.81
C ARG A 230 -33.94 -6.03 -1.31
N ILE A 231 -33.00 -5.53 -0.52
CA ILE A 231 -32.07 -6.33 0.26
C ILE A 231 -32.59 -6.35 1.69
N VAL A 232 -32.87 -7.54 2.22
CA VAL A 232 -33.34 -7.71 3.60
C VAL A 232 -32.24 -8.36 4.40
N PHE A 233 -31.73 -7.66 5.40
CA PHE A 233 -30.85 -8.24 6.40
C PHE A 233 -31.66 -8.78 7.56
N ARG A 234 -31.32 -10.00 7.98
CA ARG A 234 -31.86 -10.60 9.19
C ARG A 234 -30.77 -10.96 10.17
N TYR A 235 -31.15 -11.04 11.43
CA TYR A 235 -30.38 -11.65 12.51
C TYR A 235 -31.26 -12.68 13.21
N GLN A 236 -30.82 -13.94 13.23
CA GLN A 236 -31.57 -15.06 13.82
C GLN A 236 -33.02 -15.13 13.33
N GLY A 237 -33.23 -14.89 12.02
CA GLY A 237 -34.55 -14.91 11.37
C GLY A 237 -35.39 -13.63 11.49
N LYS A 238 -35.03 -12.69 12.37
CA LYS A 238 -35.71 -11.39 12.52
C LYS A 238 -35.14 -10.38 11.53
N ILE A 239 -35.99 -9.58 10.88
CA ILE A 239 -35.56 -8.48 10.02
C ILE A 239 -34.90 -7.40 10.88
N VAL A 240 -33.69 -6.99 10.51
CA VAL A 240 -32.91 -5.96 11.22
C VAL A 240 -32.62 -4.75 10.35
N ARG A 241 -32.60 -4.92 9.02
CA ARG A 241 -32.48 -3.83 8.05
C ARG A 241 -33.15 -4.22 6.75
N VAL A 242 -33.82 -3.26 6.11
CA VAL A 242 -34.29 -3.38 4.74
C VAL A 242 -33.68 -2.23 3.96
N VAL A 243 -33.09 -2.55 2.82
CA VAL A 243 -32.58 -1.58 1.84
C VAL A 243 -33.46 -1.72 0.60
N PRO A 244 -34.36 -0.76 0.32
CA PRO A 244 -35.08 -0.74 -0.95
C PRO A 244 -34.08 -0.53 -2.08
N ILE A 245 -34.35 -1.11 -3.24
CA ILE A 245 -33.58 -0.87 -4.46
C ILE A 245 -34.37 0.12 -5.30
N SER A 246 -33.69 1.15 -5.79
CA SER A 246 -34.32 2.16 -6.61
C SER A 246 -34.87 1.54 -7.91
N PRO A 247 -36.09 1.91 -8.35
CA PRO A 247 -36.67 1.39 -9.59
C PRO A 247 -35.84 1.72 -10.83
N HIS A 248 -35.15 2.86 -10.85
CA HIS A 248 -34.29 3.27 -11.94
C HIS A 248 -32.83 3.27 -11.49
N ALA A 249 -31.95 2.73 -12.32
CA ALA A 249 -30.51 2.84 -12.08
C ALA A 249 -30.03 4.28 -12.38
N PRO A 250 -28.97 4.75 -11.71
CA PRO A 250 -28.43 6.08 -11.99
C PRO A 250 -27.83 6.14 -13.38
N THR A 251 -27.75 7.32 -13.95
CA THR A 251 -27.01 7.60 -15.20
C THR A 251 -25.69 8.27 -14.86
N VAL A 252 -24.66 8.02 -15.67
CA VAL A 252 -23.37 8.69 -15.58
C VAL A 252 -22.79 8.89 -16.97
N THR A 253 -22.16 10.04 -17.20
CA THR A 253 -21.42 10.37 -18.41
C THR A 253 -20.14 11.10 -18.04
N VAL A 254 -18.99 10.57 -18.43
CA VAL A 254 -17.69 11.22 -18.30
C VAL A 254 -17.65 12.40 -19.27
N LEU A 255 -17.32 13.59 -18.75
CA LEU A 255 -17.26 14.82 -19.54
C LEU A 255 -15.82 15.19 -19.90
N SER A 256 -14.88 14.97 -18.97
CA SER A 256 -13.46 15.21 -19.20
C SER A 256 -12.61 14.45 -18.17
N PRO A 257 -11.44 13.90 -18.55
CA PRO A 257 -11.02 13.73 -19.94
C PRO A 257 -11.94 12.73 -20.66
N ASN A 258 -12.28 13.01 -21.91
CA ASN A 258 -13.18 12.16 -22.71
C ASN A 258 -12.59 11.76 -24.07
N GLY A 259 -11.38 12.21 -24.40
CA GLY A 259 -10.67 11.82 -25.61
C GLY A 259 -9.80 12.92 -26.19
N GLY A 260 -8.53 12.59 -26.45
CA GLY A 260 -7.59 13.47 -27.15
C GLY A 260 -6.97 14.58 -26.29
N GLU A 261 -7.37 14.74 -25.03
CA GLU A 261 -6.69 15.65 -24.11
C GLU A 261 -5.23 15.21 -23.89
N THR A 262 -4.37 16.17 -23.59
CA THR A 262 -2.98 15.91 -23.23
C THR A 262 -2.68 16.59 -21.90
N TRP A 263 -2.25 15.80 -20.94
CA TRP A 263 -1.75 16.24 -19.64
C TRP A 263 -0.22 16.16 -19.65
N ASP A 264 0.42 17.17 -19.06
CA ASP A 264 1.87 17.24 -18.90
C ASP A 264 2.31 16.32 -17.76
N THR A 265 3.61 16.34 -17.46
CA THR A 265 4.22 15.46 -16.44
C THR A 265 3.72 15.76 -15.03
N SER A 266 3.23 16.97 -14.79
CA SER A 266 2.69 17.45 -13.52
C SER A 266 1.60 18.48 -13.77
N GLY A 267 0.75 18.70 -12.77
CA GLY A 267 -0.25 19.76 -12.79
C GLY A 267 -1.57 19.29 -12.24
N PRO A 268 -2.37 20.21 -11.66
CA PRO A 268 -3.72 19.89 -11.28
C PRO A 268 -4.57 19.73 -12.54
N TYR A 269 -5.09 18.53 -12.74
CA TYR A 269 -6.12 18.24 -13.74
C TYR A 269 -7.41 17.88 -13.05
N THR A 270 -8.53 18.14 -13.71
CA THR A 270 -9.86 17.85 -13.16
C THR A 270 -10.52 16.81 -14.02
N ILE A 271 -10.95 15.71 -13.39
CA ILE A 271 -11.86 14.73 -13.97
C ILE A 271 -13.27 15.17 -13.62
N THR A 272 -14.16 15.28 -14.60
CA THR A 272 -15.54 15.74 -14.44
C THR A 272 -16.52 14.76 -15.08
N TRP A 273 -17.68 14.58 -14.46
CA TRP A 273 -18.76 13.75 -14.98
C TRP A 273 -20.11 14.38 -14.67
N GLN A 274 -21.11 14.00 -15.45
CA GLN A 274 -22.51 14.26 -15.13
C GLN A 274 -23.13 12.96 -14.63
N ALA A 275 -23.85 13.01 -13.51
CA ALA A 275 -24.63 11.89 -13.03
C ALA A 275 -26.02 12.35 -12.56
N ALA A 276 -27.03 11.51 -12.79
CA ALA A 276 -28.40 11.80 -12.40
C ALA A 276 -29.13 10.52 -12.01
N ASP A 277 -30.02 10.66 -11.05
CA ASP A 277 -30.93 9.61 -10.61
C ASP A 277 -32.38 10.06 -10.83
N ALA A 278 -33.20 9.21 -11.44
CA ALA A 278 -34.58 9.58 -11.77
C ALA A 278 -35.50 9.60 -10.55
N ASP A 279 -35.14 8.85 -9.50
CA ASP A 279 -35.89 8.70 -8.27
C ASP A 279 -35.41 9.69 -7.18
N GLY A 280 -34.28 10.37 -7.42
CA GLY A 280 -33.72 11.41 -6.57
C GLY A 280 -32.82 10.87 -5.46
N ASP A 281 -32.31 9.65 -5.62
CA ASP A 281 -31.43 9.03 -4.64
C ASP A 281 -30.05 9.71 -4.57
N PRO A 282 -29.43 9.79 -3.37
CA PRO A 282 -28.08 10.33 -3.24
C PRO A 282 -27.05 9.48 -3.99
N LEU A 283 -26.28 10.13 -4.86
CA LEU A 283 -25.27 9.47 -5.68
C LEU A 283 -23.89 9.47 -5.02
N VAL A 284 -23.18 8.36 -5.19
CA VAL A 284 -21.81 8.19 -4.75
C VAL A 284 -20.97 7.66 -5.90
N ALA A 285 -19.89 8.37 -6.22
CA ALA A 285 -18.97 8.06 -7.30
C ALA A 285 -17.69 7.34 -6.81
N ARG A 286 -17.12 6.54 -7.71
CA ARG A 286 -15.75 6.04 -7.67
C ARG A 286 -15.09 6.39 -8.99
N VAL A 287 -13.89 6.96 -8.93
CA VAL A 287 -13.10 7.32 -10.11
C VAL A 287 -11.91 6.39 -10.21
N LEU A 288 -11.70 5.82 -11.39
CA LEU A 288 -10.59 4.94 -11.70
C LEU A 288 -9.78 5.48 -12.87
N TYR A 289 -8.47 5.25 -12.84
CA TYR A 289 -7.52 5.53 -13.91
C TYR A 289 -7.03 4.23 -14.52
N SER A 290 -6.78 4.24 -15.83
CA SER A 290 -6.09 3.14 -16.51
C SER A 290 -5.02 3.72 -17.41
N ALA A 291 -3.78 3.24 -17.25
CA ALA A 291 -2.67 3.58 -18.14
C ALA A 291 -2.56 2.64 -19.35
N ASP A 292 -3.27 1.52 -19.38
CA ASP A 292 -3.05 0.41 -20.32
C ASP A 292 -4.22 0.17 -21.29
N GLY A 293 -5.06 1.19 -21.51
CA GLY A 293 -6.22 1.13 -22.39
C GLY A 293 -7.37 0.31 -21.78
N GLY A 294 -7.48 0.28 -20.46
CA GLY A 294 -8.60 -0.31 -19.73
C GLY A 294 -8.44 -1.79 -19.35
N LYS A 295 -7.23 -2.34 -19.43
CA LYS A 295 -6.95 -3.73 -19.00
C LYS A 295 -6.82 -3.80 -17.49
N THR A 296 -6.16 -2.82 -16.88
CA THR A 296 -6.05 -2.64 -15.44
C THR A 296 -6.55 -1.25 -15.03
N TRP A 297 -7.05 -1.16 -13.79
CA TRP A 297 -7.69 0.03 -13.27
C TRP A 297 -7.26 0.31 -11.84
N GLU A 298 -6.81 1.53 -11.58
CA GLU A 298 -6.38 2.01 -10.29
C GLU A 298 -7.41 2.98 -9.71
N PRO A 299 -7.83 2.83 -8.44
CA PRO A 299 -8.77 3.75 -7.83
C PRO A 299 -8.09 5.08 -7.49
N LEU A 300 -8.58 6.18 -8.06
CA LEU A 300 -8.15 7.54 -7.70
C LEU A 300 -8.94 8.10 -6.52
N ALA A 301 -10.24 7.80 -6.49
CA ALA A 301 -11.13 8.20 -5.41
C ALA A 301 -12.23 7.18 -5.19
N VAL A 302 -12.62 6.99 -3.93
CA VAL A 302 -13.71 6.09 -3.52
C VAL A 302 -14.69 6.84 -2.62
N ASN A 303 -15.98 6.54 -2.76
CA ASN A 303 -17.07 7.11 -1.96
C ASN A 303 -17.19 8.64 -2.08
N LEU A 304 -17.08 9.16 -3.30
CA LEU A 304 -17.09 10.59 -3.57
C LEU A 304 -18.51 11.10 -3.83
N GLN A 305 -18.95 12.12 -3.10
CA GLN A 305 -20.22 12.82 -3.32
C GLN A 305 -19.97 14.14 -4.03
N SER A 306 -19.43 14.04 -5.25
CA SER A 306 -19.06 15.16 -6.10
C SER A 306 -19.35 14.77 -7.56
N ASP A 307 -19.30 15.75 -8.45
CA ASP A 307 -19.32 15.61 -9.91
C ASP A 307 -17.93 15.80 -10.54
N HIS A 308 -16.92 16.03 -9.70
CA HIS A 308 -15.54 16.22 -10.13
C HIS A 308 -14.51 15.71 -9.12
N LEU A 309 -13.31 15.42 -9.61
CA LEU A 309 -12.12 15.05 -8.84
C LEU A 309 -10.91 15.80 -9.40
N GLN A 310 -10.19 16.53 -8.54
CA GLN A 310 -8.89 17.09 -8.89
C GLN A 310 -7.80 16.04 -8.62
N VAL A 311 -6.93 15.82 -9.60
CA VAL A 311 -5.78 14.91 -9.52
C VAL A 311 -4.51 15.66 -9.93
N ASN A 312 -3.36 15.21 -9.46
CA ASN A 312 -2.08 15.68 -9.95
C ASN A 312 -1.51 14.67 -10.94
N ALA A 313 -1.17 15.11 -12.15
CA ALA A 313 -0.57 14.22 -13.14
C ALA A 313 0.77 13.63 -12.68
N SER A 314 1.48 14.25 -11.72
CA SER A 314 2.71 13.67 -11.15
C SER A 314 2.50 12.33 -10.45
N ASP A 315 1.29 12.08 -9.97
CA ASP A 315 0.96 10.91 -9.15
C ASP A 315 0.36 9.78 -10.01
N LEU A 316 0.22 10.00 -11.31
CA LEU A 316 -0.37 9.07 -12.26
C LEU A 316 0.70 8.48 -13.19
N PRO A 317 0.67 7.17 -13.46
CA PRO A 317 1.47 6.59 -14.54
C PRO A 317 1.16 7.29 -15.88
N GLY A 318 2.16 7.81 -16.57
CA GLY A 318 2.01 8.36 -17.92
C GLY A 318 1.63 7.30 -18.96
N SER A 319 0.86 7.73 -19.96
CA SER A 319 0.39 6.86 -21.03
C SER A 319 -0.13 7.63 -22.24
N ASN A 320 -0.02 7.04 -23.43
CA ASN A 320 -0.71 7.51 -24.63
C ASN A 320 -2.10 6.87 -24.80
N ASN A 321 -2.46 5.91 -23.94
CA ASN A 321 -3.70 5.14 -23.96
C ASN A 321 -4.45 5.27 -22.63
N ALA A 322 -4.34 6.44 -21.99
CA ALA A 322 -4.94 6.65 -20.68
C ALA A 322 -6.47 6.70 -20.80
N LEU A 323 -7.17 6.09 -19.86
CA LEU A 323 -8.63 6.15 -19.73
C LEU A 323 -9.02 6.47 -18.29
N VAL A 324 -10.18 7.09 -18.14
CA VAL A 324 -10.85 7.25 -16.84
C VAL A 324 -12.17 6.51 -16.86
N GLN A 325 -12.52 5.91 -15.74
CA GLN A 325 -13.83 5.31 -15.52
C GLN A 325 -14.46 5.95 -14.30
N VAL A 326 -15.69 6.43 -14.45
CA VAL A 326 -16.51 6.88 -13.33
C VAL A 326 -17.62 5.88 -13.11
N ARG A 327 -17.67 5.33 -11.91
CA ARG A 327 -18.73 4.42 -11.47
C ARG A 327 -19.59 5.12 -10.45
N VAL A 328 -20.91 5.10 -10.63
CA VAL A 328 -21.87 5.77 -9.76
C VAL A 328 -22.83 4.74 -9.18
N SER A 329 -23.06 4.84 -7.88
CA SER A 329 -24.06 4.07 -7.15
C SER A 329 -25.10 4.99 -6.54
N ASP A 330 -26.38 4.63 -6.67
CA ASP A 330 -27.53 5.27 -6.00
C ASP A 330 -27.75 4.74 -4.56
N GLY A 331 -26.82 3.90 -4.10
CA GLY A 331 -26.97 3.11 -2.89
C GLY A 331 -26.98 1.63 -3.19
N VAL A 332 -27.53 1.16 -4.31
CA VAL A 332 -27.50 -0.25 -4.74
C VAL A 332 -27.23 -0.42 -6.22
N ASN A 333 -28.07 0.18 -7.09
CA ASN A 333 -27.85 0.11 -8.51
C ASN A 333 -26.54 0.81 -8.84
N THR A 334 -25.80 0.25 -9.78
CA THR A 334 -24.50 0.79 -10.18
C THR A 334 -24.44 0.91 -11.68
N THR A 335 -24.06 2.09 -12.14
CA THR A 335 -23.69 2.32 -13.53
C THR A 335 -22.26 2.81 -13.61
N ALA A 336 -21.70 2.74 -14.80
CA ALA A 336 -20.34 3.15 -15.07
C ALA A 336 -20.30 3.76 -16.46
N ASP A 337 -19.43 4.75 -16.59
CA ASP A 337 -19.04 5.27 -17.88
C ASP A 337 -17.52 5.40 -17.96
N VAL A 338 -16.98 5.22 -19.15
CA VAL A 338 -15.55 5.29 -19.46
C VAL A 338 -15.37 6.40 -20.47
N SER A 339 -14.29 7.16 -20.38
CA SER A 339 -13.93 8.14 -21.40
C SER A 339 -14.02 7.54 -22.82
N ASP A 340 -14.70 8.24 -23.74
CA ASP A 340 -15.05 7.75 -25.08
C ASP A 340 -13.83 7.38 -25.93
N ALA A 341 -12.73 8.09 -25.75
CA ALA A 341 -11.46 7.80 -26.38
C ALA A 341 -10.29 8.00 -25.40
N PRO A 342 -9.11 7.45 -25.71
CA PRO A 342 -7.93 7.68 -24.89
C PRO A 342 -7.54 9.16 -24.84
N PHE A 343 -7.04 9.57 -23.68
CA PHE A 343 -6.27 10.80 -23.51
C PHE A 343 -4.82 10.46 -23.22
N ARG A 344 -3.96 11.46 -23.26
CA ARG A 344 -2.53 11.32 -23.02
C ARG A 344 -2.15 11.92 -21.67
N VAL A 345 -1.40 11.18 -20.87
CA VAL A 345 -0.64 11.68 -19.73
C VAL A 345 0.83 11.57 -20.08
N ALA A 346 1.58 12.67 -20.04
CA ALA A 346 2.99 12.65 -20.37
C ALA A 346 3.74 11.71 -19.41
N ARG A 347 4.56 10.85 -20.03
CA ARG A 347 5.44 9.94 -19.30
C ARG A 347 6.52 10.71 -18.54
N LYS A 348 6.97 10.16 -17.41
CA LYS A 348 7.84 10.85 -16.46
C LYS A 348 9.22 10.19 -16.39
N ALA A 349 10.24 11.00 -16.13
CA ALA A 349 11.53 10.43 -15.80
C ALA A 349 11.48 9.80 -14.41
N ALA A 350 12.20 8.69 -14.26
CA ALA A 350 12.39 8.05 -12.96
C ALA A 350 12.80 9.04 -11.85
N LEU A 351 12.20 8.86 -10.67
CA LEU A 351 12.58 9.57 -9.46
C LEU A 351 13.78 8.86 -8.83
N VAL A 352 14.90 9.57 -8.65
CA VAL A 352 16.15 9.01 -8.13
C VAL A 352 16.45 9.56 -6.74
N PHE A 353 16.76 8.65 -5.82
CA PHE A 353 17.15 8.95 -4.45
C PHE A 353 18.60 8.51 -4.21
N LEU A 354 19.43 9.44 -3.78
CA LEU A 354 20.78 9.13 -3.28
C LEU A 354 20.74 8.86 -1.79
N LEU A 355 21.27 7.70 -1.42
CA LEU A 355 21.28 7.18 -0.06
C LEU A 355 22.67 7.34 0.56
N ALA A 356 23.72 7.04 -0.21
CA ALA A 356 25.11 7.27 0.14
C ALA A 356 25.96 7.49 -1.13
N PRO A 357 27.07 8.26 -1.06
CA PRO A 357 27.52 9.03 0.10
C PRO A 357 26.66 10.28 0.33
N ALA A 358 26.71 10.84 1.53
CA ALA A 358 26.06 12.11 1.82
C ALA A 358 26.78 13.28 1.13
N GLU A 359 26.06 14.37 0.87
CA GLU A 359 26.63 15.62 0.36
C GLU A 359 27.81 16.08 1.23
N ARG A 360 28.90 16.50 0.58
CA ARG A 360 30.18 16.93 1.19
C ARG A 360 30.92 15.85 1.97
N THR A 361 30.66 14.57 1.68
CA THR A 361 31.49 13.47 2.22
C THR A 361 32.96 13.71 1.88
N HIS A 362 33.83 13.45 2.85
CA HIS A 362 35.27 13.62 2.72
C HIS A 362 35.96 12.27 2.87
N LEU A 363 36.71 11.85 1.85
CA LEU A 363 37.44 10.60 1.78
C LEU A 363 38.94 10.86 1.77
N LEU A 364 39.72 9.96 2.36
CA LEU A 364 41.17 9.97 2.17
C LEU A 364 41.54 9.36 0.81
N PRO A 365 42.66 9.77 0.19
CA PRO A 365 43.16 9.10 -1.00
C PRO A 365 43.32 7.59 -0.79
N GLY A 366 42.76 6.78 -1.69
CA GLY A 366 42.76 5.32 -1.59
C GLY A 366 41.69 4.72 -0.67
N GLN A 367 40.84 5.54 -0.04
CA GLN A 367 39.69 5.06 0.73
C GLN A 367 38.54 4.66 -0.20
N SER A 368 38.00 3.46 0.00
CA SER A 368 36.83 3.00 -0.73
C SER A 368 35.56 3.75 -0.35
N VAL A 369 34.64 3.88 -1.29
CA VAL A 369 33.32 4.48 -1.09
C VAL A 369 32.23 3.49 -1.49
N PHE A 370 31.18 3.42 -0.68
CA PHE A 370 29.98 2.66 -0.97
C PHE A 370 28.90 3.60 -1.46
N LEU A 371 28.45 3.39 -2.70
CA LEU A 371 27.40 4.16 -3.35
C LEU A 371 26.09 3.40 -3.14
N GLN A 372 25.07 4.10 -2.64
CA GLN A 372 23.75 3.54 -2.44
C GLN A 372 22.70 4.48 -3.02
N GLY A 373 21.73 3.93 -3.73
CA GLY A 373 20.69 4.70 -4.40
C GLY A 373 19.50 3.85 -4.80
N LEU A 374 18.34 4.49 -4.91
CA LEU A 374 17.10 3.88 -5.35
C LEU A 374 16.52 4.71 -6.49
N ALA A 375 15.77 4.08 -7.38
CA ALA A 375 14.90 4.79 -8.28
C ALA A 375 13.55 4.10 -8.44
N THR A 376 12.52 4.89 -8.68
CA THR A 376 11.17 4.42 -8.98
C THR A 376 10.58 5.28 -10.07
N ASP A 377 9.72 4.70 -10.87
CA ASP A 377 8.96 5.38 -11.89
C ASP A 377 7.47 5.05 -11.72
N PRO A 378 6.52 5.99 -11.86
CA PRO A 378 5.10 5.68 -11.75
C PRO A 378 4.61 4.66 -12.79
N GLU A 379 5.26 4.56 -13.96
CA GLU A 379 4.89 3.66 -15.05
C GLU A 379 5.46 2.26 -14.87
N ASP A 380 6.69 2.13 -14.36
CA ASP A 380 7.38 0.85 -14.22
C ASP A 380 7.44 0.31 -12.78
N GLY A 381 7.20 1.16 -11.79
CA GLY A 381 7.45 0.87 -10.39
C GLY A 381 8.95 0.98 -10.03
N PRO A 382 9.45 0.17 -9.08
CA PRO A 382 10.85 0.22 -8.65
C PRO A 382 11.82 -0.22 -9.75
N LEU A 383 12.90 0.54 -9.95
CA LEU A 383 13.98 0.24 -10.91
C LEU A 383 15.19 -0.40 -10.21
N SER A 384 15.85 -1.33 -10.89
CA SER A 384 17.00 -2.07 -10.35
C SER A 384 17.98 -2.52 -11.45
N GLY A 385 19.15 -3.05 -11.03
CA GLY A 385 20.15 -3.59 -11.96
C GLY A 385 20.72 -2.55 -12.93
N GLU A 386 20.85 -2.93 -14.19
CA GLU A 386 21.46 -2.12 -15.28
C GLU A 386 20.69 -0.82 -15.57
N ALA A 387 19.45 -0.69 -15.09
CA ALA A 387 18.70 0.56 -15.15
C ALA A 387 19.37 1.68 -14.34
N LEU A 388 20.20 1.34 -13.35
CA LEU A 388 20.87 2.25 -12.43
C LEU A 388 22.36 2.30 -12.75
N ALA A 389 22.87 3.46 -13.16
CA ALA A 389 24.28 3.66 -13.51
C ALA A 389 24.93 4.79 -12.69
N TRP A 390 26.06 4.48 -12.07
CA TRP A 390 26.85 5.42 -11.26
C TRP A 390 28.03 5.99 -12.04
N SER A 391 28.33 7.27 -11.84
CA SER A 391 29.46 7.94 -12.45
C SER A 391 30.07 9.03 -11.58
N SER A 392 31.35 9.32 -11.83
CA SER A 392 32.14 10.45 -11.31
C SER A 392 32.49 11.36 -12.48
N ASP A 393 32.42 12.67 -12.27
CA ASP A 393 32.86 13.68 -13.25
C ASP A 393 34.37 13.64 -13.54
N VAL A 394 35.16 13.01 -12.67
CA VAL A 394 36.60 12.85 -12.82
C VAL A 394 36.96 11.45 -13.32
N ASP A 395 36.36 10.41 -12.73
CA ASP A 395 36.78 9.00 -12.96
C ASP A 395 35.89 8.27 -13.99
N GLY A 396 34.78 8.88 -14.41
CA GLY A 396 33.85 8.26 -15.35
C GLY A 396 32.94 7.21 -14.69
N PRO A 397 32.55 6.13 -15.41
CA PRO A 397 31.66 5.11 -14.89
C PRO A 397 32.20 4.40 -13.64
N LEU A 398 31.35 4.21 -12.64
CA LEU A 398 31.71 3.62 -11.34
C LEU A 398 31.06 2.25 -11.09
N GLY A 399 29.97 1.93 -11.79
CA GLY A 399 29.25 0.67 -11.65
C GLY A 399 27.73 0.84 -11.84
N GLU A 400 27.00 -0.26 -11.67
CA GLU A 400 25.55 -0.32 -11.87
C GLU A 400 24.85 -0.99 -10.68
N GLY A 401 23.57 -0.67 -10.49
CA GLY A 401 22.72 -1.21 -9.43
C GLY A 401 22.45 -0.26 -8.26
N THR A 402 21.69 -0.75 -7.29
CA THR A 402 21.30 -0.01 -6.08
C THR A 402 22.48 0.23 -5.14
N ASP A 403 23.47 -0.66 -5.17
CA ASP A 403 24.61 -0.67 -4.28
C ASP A 403 25.89 -0.96 -5.08
N VAL A 404 26.87 -0.05 -5.01
CA VAL A 404 28.14 -0.17 -5.74
C VAL A 404 29.31 0.15 -4.81
N ALA A 405 30.26 -0.79 -4.70
CA ALA A 405 31.52 -0.57 -3.99
C ALA A 405 32.59 -0.06 -4.97
N VAL A 406 33.11 1.13 -4.73
CA VAL A 406 34.20 1.73 -5.51
C VAL A 406 35.48 1.69 -4.70
N GLU A 407 36.51 1.01 -5.21
CA GLU A 407 37.76 0.75 -4.47
C GLU A 407 38.49 2.04 -4.06
N SER A 408 38.58 3.01 -4.98
CA SER A 408 39.12 4.34 -4.71
C SER A 408 38.68 5.33 -5.79
N LEU A 409 38.73 6.62 -5.46
CA LEU A 409 38.50 7.73 -6.39
C LEU A 409 39.78 8.57 -6.49
N THR A 410 39.98 9.24 -7.63
CA THR A 410 41.14 10.11 -7.84
C THR A 410 41.18 11.24 -6.78
N PRO A 411 42.34 11.71 -6.29
CA PRO A 411 42.36 12.85 -5.37
C PRO A 411 41.80 14.13 -6.00
N GLY A 412 40.84 14.77 -5.34
CA GLY A 412 40.19 15.98 -5.82
C GLY A 412 38.71 16.09 -5.41
N PRO A 413 38.04 17.16 -5.83
CA PRO A 413 36.58 17.24 -5.76
C PRO A 413 35.94 16.31 -6.80
N HIS A 414 34.83 15.66 -6.42
CA HIS A 414 34.02 14.85 -7.32
C HIS A 414 32.55 15.22 -7.21
N ARG A 415 31.84 15.11 -8.33
CA ARG A 415 30.38 15.04 -8.41
C ARG A 415 29.97 13.63 -8.79
N ILE A 416 29.51 12.87 -7.80
CA ILE A 416 29.01 11.51 -7.99
C ILE A 416 27.54 11.60 -8.43
N THR A 417 27.18 10.89 -9.49
CA THR A 417 25.85 10.91 -10.10
C THR A 417 25.31 9.49 -10.22
N LEU A 418 24.10 9.27 -9.71
CA LEU A 418 23.27 8.13 -10.06
C LEU A 418 22.31 8.55 -11.17
N ARG A 419 22.35 7.81 -12.28
CA ARG A 419 21.44 7.94 -13.40
C ARG A 419 20.53 6.71 -13.43
N ALA A 420 19.22 6.90 -13.43
CA ALA A 420 18.24 5.84 -13.63
C ALA A 420 17.61 5.97 -15.02
N THR A 421 17.51 4.86 -15.75
CA THR A 421 16.81 4.79 -17.03
C THR A 421 15.61 3.87 -16.89
N ASP A 422 14.41 4.39 -17.09
CA ASP A 422 13.17 3.61 -17.05
C ASP A 422 12.96 2.80 -18.35
N GLY A 423 11.91 1.99 -18.37
CA GLY A 423 11.56 1.11 -19.49
C GLY A 423 11.20 1.88 -20.76
N ASP A 424 10.85 3.17 -20.66
CA ASP A 424 10.61 4.07 -21.78
C ASP A 424 11.87 4.80 -22.26
N GLY A 425 13.01 4.57 -21.61
CA GLY A 425 14.28 5.21 -21.93
C GLY A 425 14.41 6.65 -21.43
N MET A 426 13.46 7.13 -20.61
CA MET A 426 13.62 8.42 -19.95
C MET A 426 14.56 8.28 -18.76
N VAL A 427 15.08 9.42 -18.32
CA VAL A 427 16.28 9.47 -17.49
C VAL A 427 16.06 10.36 -16.29
N GLY A 428 16.02 9.71 -15.12
CA GLY A 428 16.16 10.36 -13.83
C GLY A 428 17.63 10.47 -13.43
N SER A 429 17.99 11.52 -12.70
CA SER A 429 19.31 11.53 -12.05
C SER A 429 19.32 12.36 -10.78
N ALA A 430 20.22 11.98 -9.88
CA ALA A 430 20.57 12.74 -8.69
C ALA A 430 22.08 12.71 -8.52
N SER A 431 22.63 13.76 -7.90
CA SER A 431 24.08 13.87 -7.67
C SER A 431 24.42 14.41 -6.29
N VAL A 432 25.58 14.01 -5.79
CA VAL A 432 26.20 14.53 -4.56
C VAL A 432 27.64 14.94 -4.83
N ASN A 433 28.09 16.00 -4.17
CA ASN A 433 29.48 16.44 -4.22
C ASN A 433 30.27 15.86 -3.06
N ILE A 434 31.45 15.30 -3.33
CA ILE A 434 32.36 14.77 -2.32
C ILE A 434 33.78 15.28 -2.58
N PHE A 435 34.67 15.09 -1.61
CA PHE A 435 36.08 15.46 -1.74
C PHE A 435 36.99 14.33 -1.30
N VAL A 436 37.99 14.02 -2.12
CA VAL A 436 39.03 13.01 -1.86
C VAL A 436 40.35 13.73 -1.63
N GLY A 437 40.85 13.73 -0.41
CA GLY A 437 42.10 14.41 -0.09
C GLY A 437 42.40 14.47 1.40
N TYR A 438 43.39 15.26 1.77
CA TYR A 438 43.72 15.51 3.17
C TYR A 438 43.13 16.84 3.62
N ARG A 439 42.47 16.87 4.78
CA ARG A 439 42.14 18.13 5.46
C ARG A 439 43.41 18.74 6.02
N VAL A 440 43.90 19.79 5.37
CA VAL A 440 44.97 20.62 5.94
C VAL A 440 44.30 21.67 6.84
N TYR A 441 44.37 21.47 8.16
CA TYR A 441 44.11 22.56 9.10
C TYR A 441 45.34 23.46 9.09
N LEU A 442 45.27 24.58 8.37
CA LEU A 442 46.26 25.64 8.53
C LEU A 442 46.16 26.16 9.97
N PRO A 443 47.20 26.04 10.81
CA PRO A 443 47.18 26.69 12.11
C PRO A 443 47.08 28.19 11.88
N LEU A 444 46.05 28.82 12.44
CA LEU A 444 45.92 30.26 12.50
C LEU A 444 47.01 30.77 13.44
N VAL A 445 48.20 31.07 12.88
CA VAL A 445 49.26 31.73 13.63
C VAL A 445 48.85 33.19 13.80
N LEU A 446 48.19 33.49 14.92
CA LEU A 446 48.06 34.85 15.42
C LEU A 446 49.46 35.36 15.73
N ARG A 447 50.02 36.14 14.80
CA ARG A 447 51.26 36.88 14.98
C ARG A 447 50.96 37.99 15.98
N ASN A 448 51.23 37.75 17.27
CA ASN A 448 51.32 38.83 18.25
C ASN A 448 52.42 39.78 17.77
N TYR A 449 52.02 40.92 17.20
CA TYR A 449 52.93 42.04 17.01
C TYR A 449 53.18 42.67 18.39
N PRO A 450 54.46 42.97 18.72
CA PRO A 450 54.85 43.52 20.02
C PRO A 450 54.29 44.91 20.29
#